data_AF-A0AAE1WVI3-F1
#
_entry.id   AF-A0AAE1WVI3-F1
#
_cell.length_a   1.000
_cell.length_b   1.000
_cell.length_c   1.000
_cell.angle_alpha   90.00
_cell.angle_beta   90.00
_cell.angle_gamma   90.00
#
_symmetry.space_group_name_H-M   'P 1'
#
loop_
_entity.id
_entity.type
_entity.pdbx_description
1 polymer ?
#
loop_
_entity_poly.entity_id
_entity_poly.type
_entity_poly.pdbx_seq_one_letter_code
_entity_poly.pdbx_strand_id
1 'polypeptide(L)'
;MDDPPKMEPHFLNTTDYDEMVKSGAVFARQFGKDEPVLDMIDRNILMRGRNRATPGAWCTGRKSWLMDPCSQWDDVNVVKPGPQAKMLEESLNRLLEDWKSQSNTCT
;
A
#
# COMPACT_ATOMS: atom_id res chain seq x y z
N MET A 1 30.06 -11.13 19.29
CA MET A 1 28.73 -10.54 19.35
C MET A 1 28.53 -9.85 18.03
N ASP A 2 27.56 -10.32 17.24
CA ASP A 2 27.19 -9.61 16.00
C ASP A 2 26.38 -8.37 16.40
N ASP A 3 26.96 -7.20 16.16
CA ASP A 3 26.36 -5.88 16.34
C ASP A 3 26.33 -5.21 14.97
N PRO A 4 25.14 -4.97 14.35
CA PRO A 4 23.81 -5.07 14.93
C PRO A 4 23.19 -6.49 14.88
N PRO A 5 22.19 -6.78 15.74
CA PRO A 5 21.45 -8.04 15.70
C PRO A 5 20.77 -8.22 14.33
N LYS A 6 21.07 -9.33 13.65
CA LYS A 6 20.30 -9.76 12.48
C LYS A 6 18.89 -10.08 12.95
N MET A 7 17.91 -9.25 12.61
CA MET A 7 16.52 -9.66 12.70
C MET A 7 16.36 -10.91 11.82
N GLU A 8 15.87 -12.01 12.40
CA GLU A 8 15.35 -13.09 11.56
C GLU A 8 14.29 -12.46 10.63
N PRO A 9 14.30 -12.79 9.33
CA PRO A 9 13.32 -12.21 8.43
C PRO A 9 11.92 -12.69 8.84
N HIS A 10 11.16 -11.80 9.50
CA HIS A 10 9.74 -12.01 9.72
C HIS A 10 9.04 -11.98 8.37
N PHE A 11 8.52 -13.14 7.97
CA PHE A 11 7.73 -13.28 6.76
C PHE A 11 6.27 -12.98 7.09
N LEU A 12 5.79 -11.87 6.54
CA LEU A 12 4.42 -11.41 6.70
C LEU A 12 3.48 -12.41 6.04
N ASN A 13 2.44 -12.79 6.78
CA ASN A 13 1.41 -13.72 6.34
C ASN A 13 0.01 -13.18 6.68
N THR A 14 -1.02 -14.01 6.52
CA THR A 14 -2.41 -13.59 6.72
C THR A 14 -2.73 -13.09 8.13
N THR A 15 -2.00 -13.53 9.15
CA THR A 15 -2.21 -13.06 10.54
C THR A 15 -1.78 -11.61 10.75
N ASP A 16 -0.83 -11.13 9.95
CA ASP A 16 -0.31 -9.76 10.06
C ASP A 16 -1.17 -8.75 9.27
N TYR A 17 -2.08 -9.23 8.40
CA TYR A 17 -2.77 -8.40 7.41
C TYR A 17 -3.50 -7.19 8.00
N ASP A 18 -4.29 -7.39 9.06
CA ASP A 18 -5.08 -6.31 9.65
C ASP A 18 -4.21 -5.23 10.28
N GLU A 19 -3.10 -5.62 10.91
CA GLU A 19 -2.13 -4.70 11.49
C GLU A 19 -1.39 -3.95 10.38
N MET A 20 -0.97 -4.65 9.33
CA MET A 20 -0.33 -4.04 8.16
C MET A 20 -1.20 -2.94 7.55
N VAL A 21 -2.50 -3.22 7.31
CA VAL A 21 -3.43 -2.25 6.72
C VAL A 21 -3.65 -1.05 7.63
N LYS A 22 -3.71 -1.25 8.96
CA LYS A 22 -3.96 -0.18 9.93
C LYS A 22 -2.71 0.64 10.25
N SER A 23 -1.52 0.10 10.04
CA SER A 23 -0.24 0.74 10.41
C SER A 23 -0.01 2.09 9.73
N GLY A 24 -0.59 2.31 8.55
CA GLY A 24 -0.30 3.47 7.71
C GLY A 24 1.09 3.44 7.07
N ALA A 25 1.84 2.33 7.22
CA ALA A 25 3.15 2.17 6.61
C ALA A 25 3.03 2.06 5.07
N VAL A 26 3.94 2.73 4.37
CA VAL A 26 3.98 2.75 2.89
C VAL A 26 4.55 1.46 2.31
N PHE A 27 5.43 0.81 3.07
CA PHE A 27 6.14 -0.39 2.67
C PHE A 27 5.93 -1.49 3.70
N ALA A 28 5.82 -2.73 3.20
CA ALA A 28 5.79 -3.94 4.00
C ALA A 28 6.79 -4.94 3.41
N ARG A 29 7.56 -5.61 4.28
CA ARG A 29 8.49 -6.69 3.91
C ARG A 29 8.80 -7.56 5.13
N GLN A 30 9.21 -8.82 4.97
CA GLN A 30 9.29 -9.57 3.71
C GLN A 30 8.05 -10.46 3.52
N PHE A 31 7.73 -10.80 2.28
CA PHE A 31 6.67 -11.76 1.96
C PHE A 31 7.29 -13.07 1.50
N GLY A 32 6.72 -14.19 1.94
CA GLY A 32 7.04 -15.48 1.36
C GLY A 32 6.58 -15.54 -0.09
N LYS A 33 7.19 -16.44 -0.87
CA LYS A 33 6.75 -16.68 -2.24
C LYS A 33 5.35 -17.30 -2.20
N ASP A 34 4.44 -16.79 -3.03
CA ASP A 34 3.07 -17.30 -3.19
C ASP A 34 2.24 -17.29 -1.88
N GLU A 35 2.56 -16.40 -0.93
CA GLU A 35 1.84 -16.27 0.33
C GLU A 35 0.40 -15.74 0.14
N PRO A 36 -0.62 -16.31 0.82
CA PRO A 36 -2.01 -15.90 0.66
C PRO A 36 -2.29 -14.43 1.04
N VAL A 37 -1.43 -13.82 1.87
CA VAL A 37 -1.54 -12.39 2.19
C VAL A 37 -1.38 -11.50 0.94
N LEU A 38 -0.63 -11.94 -0.06
CA LEU A 38 -0.47 -11.23 -1.33
C LEU A 38 -1.81 -11.17 -2.10
N ASP A 39 -2.58 -12.26 -2.09
CA ASP A 39 -3.93 -12.28 -2.66
C ASP A 39 -4.88 -11.37 -1.89
N MET A 40 -4.72 -11.26 -0.56
CA MET A 40 -5.51 -10.32 0.25
C MET A 40 -5.18 -8.87 -0.10
N ILE A 41 -3.90 -8.52 -0.27
CA ILE A 41 -3.46 -7.19 -0.73
C ILE A 41 -4.05 -6.88 -2.10
N ASP A 42 -3.96 -7.82 -3.05
CA ASP A 42 -4.50 -7.66 -4.40
C ASP A 42 -6.00 -7.35 -4.38
N ARG A 43 -6.78 -8.10 -3.60
CA ARG A 43 -8.24 -7.96 -3.57
C ARG A 43 -8.72 -6.74 -2.80
N ASN A 44 -8.12 -6.46 -1.65
CA ASN A 44 -8.69 -5.52 -0.68
C ASN A 44 -8.03 -4.15 -0.73
N ILE A 45 -6.73 -4.09 -1.06
CA ILE A 45 -5.97 -2.83 -1.15
C ILE A 45 -5.94 -2.36 -2.60
N LEU A 46 -5.48 -3.22 -3.51
CA LEU A 46 -5.31 -2.88 -4.92
C LEU A 46 -6.61 -3.05 -5.72
N MET A 47 -7.63 -3.70 -5.15
CA MET A 47 -8.93 -3.94 -5.79
C MET A 47 -8.80 -4.58 -7.19
N ARG A 48 -7.80 -5.45 -7.36
CA ARG A 48 -7.49 -6.10 -8.64
C ARG A 48 -7.83 -7.59 -8.61
N GLY A 49 -8.25 -8.08 -9.77
CA GLY A 49 -8.42 -9.51 -10.00
C GLY A 49 -7.10 -10.19 -10.32
N ARG A 50 -7.10 -11.52 -10.27
CA ARG A 50 -5.94 -12.34 -10.66
C ARG A 50 -5.50 -11.99 -12.08
N ASN A 51 -4.19 -11.79 -12.27
CA ASN A 51 -3.57 -11.45 -13.56
C ASN A 51 -4.10 -10.15 -14.20
N ARG A 52 -4.59 -9.20 -13.39
CA ARG A 52 -5.04 -7.89 -13.87
C ARG A 52 -4.18 -6.77 -13.32
N ALA A 53 -4.15 -5.66 -14.04
CA ALA A 53 -3.57 -4.43 -13.53
C ALA A 53 -4.41 -3.89 -12.35
N THR A 54 -3.77 -3.16 -11.45
CA THR A 54 -4.46 -2.38 -10.42
C THR A 54 -5.31 -1.30 -11.10
N PRO A 55 -6.63 -1.24 -10.84
CA PRO A 55 -7.46 -0.19 -11.38
C PRO A 55 -7.05 1.20 -10.88
N GLY A 56 -6.76 2.09 -11.82
CA GLY A 56 -6.37 3.47 -11.56
C GLY A 56 -7.30 4.48 -12.22
N ALA A 57 -6.99 5.77 -12.07
CA ALA A 57 -7.76 6.86 -12.69
C ALA A 57 -7.75 6.79 -14.23
N TRP A 58 -6.75 6.13 -14.81
CA TRP A 58 -6.61 5.89 -16.24
C TRP A 58 -7.55 4.81 -16.80
N CYS A 59 -8.20 4.00 -15.96
CA CYS A 59 -9.11 2.94 -16.45
C CYS A 59 -10.48 3.53 -16.80
N THR A 60 -10.83 3.53 -18.09
CA THR A 60 -12.05 4.17 -18.63
C THR A 60 -13.11 3.17 -19.10
N GLY A 61 -12.80 1.87 -19.07
CA GLY A 61 -13.73 0.82 -19.43
C GLY A 61 -14.94 0.75 -18.49
N ARG A 62 -16.09 0.34 -19.03
CA ARG A 62 -17.32 0.20 -18.25
C ARG A 62 -17.14 -0.91 -17.19
N LYS A 63 -17.21 -0.53 -15.92
CA LYS A 63 -17.22 -1.49 -14.80
C LYS A 63 -18.48 -2.35 -14.89
N SER A 64 -18.30 -3.64 -15.17
CA SER A 64 -19.36 -4.65 -15.08
C SER A 64 -18.79 -5.93 -14.48
N TRP A 65 -19.66 -6.84 -14.06
CA TRP A 65 -19.22 -8.12 -13.48
C TRP A 65 -18.34 -8.96 -14.43
N LEU A 66 -18.51 -8.78 -15.75
CA LEU A 66 -17.81 -9.57 -16.77
C LEU A 66 -16.67 -8.80 -17.45
N MET A 67 -16.60 -7.47 -17.30
CA MET A 67 -15.59 -6.65 -17.96
C MET A 67 -14.63 -5.99 -16.98
N ASP A 68 -13.35 -6.13 -17.27
CA ASP A 68 -12.29 -5.39 -16.58
C ASP A 68 -12.36 -3.90 -17.00
N PRO A 69 -12.54 -2.96 -16.05
CA PRO A 69 -12.52 -1.53 -16.36
C PRO A 69 -11.20 -1.06 -16.98
N CYS A 70 -10.11 -1.80 -16.81
CA CYS A 70 -8.80 -1.48 -17.36
C CYS A 70 -8.52 -2.13 -18.73
N SER A 71 -9.49 -2.83 -19.33
CA SER A 71 -9.40 -3.26 -20.74
C SER A 71 -9.40 -2.08 -21.72
N GLN A 72 -9.84 -0.91 -21.28
CA GLN A 72 -9.70 0.37 -21.96
C GLN A 72 -9.04 1.34 -20.99
N TRP A 73 -8.08 2.11 -21.49
CA TRP A 73 -7.37 3.10 -20.70
C TRP A 73 -7.15 4.37 -21.51
N ASP A 74 -7.02 5.48 -20.80
CA ASP A 74 -6.77 6.82 -21.34
C ASP A 74 -5.51 7.41 -20.67
N ASP A 75 -5.36 8.73 -20.57
CA ASP A 75 -4.17 9.38 -20.01
C ASP A 75 -3.67 8.76 -18.68
N VAL A 76 -2.51 8.09 -18.77
CA VAL A 76 -1.81 7.43 -17.66
C VAL A 76 -1.22 8.41 -16.66
N ASN A 77 -1.12 9.69 -17.02
CA ASN A 77 -0.60 10.74 -16.14
C ASN A 77 -1.66 11.29 -15.19
N VAL A 78 -2.94 10.88 -15.34
CA VAL A 78 -3.99 11.29 -14.42
C VAL A 78 -3.76 10.66 -13.05
N VAL A 79 -3.58 11.50 -12.04
CA VAL A 79 -3.45 11.08 -10.64
C VAL A 79 -4.72 11.47 -9.88
N LYS A 80 -5.39 10.48 -9.29
CA LYS A 80 -6.55 10.69 -8.42
C LYS A 80 -6.34 9.96 -7.10
N PRO A 81 -6.35 10.66 -5.95
CA PRO A 81 -6.18 10.03 -4.65
C PRO A 81 -7.29 9.01 -4.35
N GLY A 82 -6.88 7.77 -4.04
CA GLY A 82 -7.75 6.74 -3.45
C GLY A 82 -7.74 6.77 -1.92
N PRO A 83 -8.48 5.87 -1.25
CA PRO A 83 -8.51 5.78 0.21
C PRO A 83 -7.11 5.66 0.84
N GLN A 84 -6.26 4.78 0.29
CA GLN A 84 -4.91 4.57 0.80
C GLN A 84 -3.99 5.78 0.56
N ALA A 85 -4.22 6.55 -0.53
CA ALA A 85 -3.48 7.79 -0.77
C ALA A 85 -3.81 8.87 0.27
N LYS A 86 -5.06 8.92 0.75
CA LYS A 86 -5.46 9.81 1.86
C LYS A 86 -4.80 9.40 3.18
N MET A 87 -4.77 8.10 3.48
CA MET A 87 -4.06 7.60 4.67
C MET A 87 -2.56 7.93 4.64
N LEU A 88 -1.94 7.88 3.45
CA LEU A 88 -0.56 8.29 3.25
C LEU A 88 -0.38 9.79 3.52
N GLU A 89 -1.25 10.63 2.97
CA GLU A 89 -1.24 12.08 3.19
C GLU A 89 -1.32 12.41 4.70
N GLU A 90 -2.25 11.79 5.43
CA GLU A 90 -2.38 11.94 6.88
C GLU A 90 -1.12 11.52 7.64
N SER A 91 -0.45 10.46 7.18
CA SER A 91 0.79 9.98 7.80
C SER A 91 1.96 10.91 7.54
N LEU A 92 2.08 11.44 6.32
CA LEU A 92 3.10 12.44 5.97
C LEU A 92 2.90 13.76 6.74
N ASN A 93 1.65 14.21 6.89
CA ASN A 93 1.34 15.42 7.65
C ASN A 93 1.76 15.27 9.12
N ARG A 94 1.44 14.14 9.76
CA ARG A 94 1.89 13.84 11.13
C ARG A 94 3.42 13.85 11.25
N LEU A 95 4.12 13.18 10.33
CA LEU A 95 5.59 13.17 10.32
C LEU A 95 6.18 14.58 10.18
N LEU A 96 5.58 15.44 9.36
CA LEU A 96 6.01 16.83 9.19
C LEU A 96 5.76 17.68 10.43
N GLU A 97 4.65 17.47 11.13
CA GLU A 97 4.34 18.14 12.41
C GLU A 97 5.33 17.72 13.50
N ASP A 98 5.58 16.42 13.64
CA ASP A 98 6.55 15.88 14.58
C ASP A 98 7.95 16.45 14.33
N TRP A 99 8.38 16.46 13.07
CA TRP A 99 9.68 17.02 12.69
C TRP A 99 9.80 18.51 13.04
N LYS A 100 8.76 19.32 12.76
CA LYS A 100 8.74 20.74 13.14
C LYS A 100 8.78 20.94 14.66
N SER A 101 8.16 20.05 15.43
CA SER A 101 8.19 20.12 16.90
C SER A 101 9.59 19.86 17.45
N GLN A 102 10.30 18.88 16.89
CA GLN A 102 11.69 18.54 17.27
C GLN A 102 12.69 19.63 16.86
N SER A 103 12.51 20.27 15.69
CA SER A 103 13.40 21.35 15.26
C SER A 103 13.32 22.60 16.13
N ASN A 104 12.23 22.75 16.89
CA ASN A 104 12.01 23.89 17.78
C ASN A 104 12.53 23.66 19.20
N THR A 105 13.15 22.51 19.47
CA THR A 105 13.78 22.18 20.75
C THR A 105 15.28 22.04 20.57
N CYS A 106 16.06 22.91 21.21
CA CYS A 106 17.49 22.67 21.44
C CYS A 106 17.63 21.85 22.71
N THR A 107 18.28 20.70 22.63
CA THR A 107 18.70 19.90 23.80
C THR A 107 20.20 20.03 24.01
#